data_AF-A0A7K0GPL9-F1
#
_entry.id   AF-A0A7K0GPL9-F1
#
_cell.length_a   1.000
_cell.length_b   1.000
_cell.length_c   1.000
_cell.angle_alpha   90.00
_cell.angle_beta   90.00
_cell.angle_gamma   90.00
#
_symmetry.space_group_name_H-M   'P 1'
#
loop_
_entity.id
_entity.type
_entity.pdbx_description
1 polymer ?
#
loop_
_entity_poly.entity_id
_entity_poly.type
_entity_poly.pdbx_seq_one_letter_code
_entity_poly.pdbx_strand_id
1 'polypeptide(L)'
;LTLTKRDTCWARTILRKHRKSFSFMQHLIIQSSLLDRDISPFDILTNVKRYPQKQRHVHLVVLPRQINRDKRTQWLKLLKECGCKHARLHGSQGLYMWLYRHDYEWLMKINRRYEHPIMYEDRRVDWPKRDRSLVRRLCQLRQACEQYDYSPRMTSTFLLSKLKIGAMPERKFRYLPLTKQFLAKYSESVAQYQIRRLSNQYISLYLQNIQIERWRLLRGSGLSEERLTPLARCFLTGITEGIWAITDLSTSQKMR
;
A
#
# COMPACT_ATOMS: atom_id res chain seq x y z
N LEU A 1 37.23 0.25 13.31
CA LEU A 1 35.89 0.32 12.67
C LEU A 1 35.99 1.19 11.41
N THR A 2 36.17 0.57 10.26
CA THR A 2 36.29 1.25 8.96
C THR A 2 34.89 1.53 8.40
N LEU A 3 34.42 2.77 8.54
CA LEU A 3 33.15 3.24 7.99
C LEU A 3 33.24 3.34 6.45
N THR A 4 32.32 2.68 5.75
CA THR A 4 32.29 2.68 4.27
C THR A 4 31.46 3.85 3.72
N LYS A 5 31.73 4.27 2.47
CA LYS A 5 31.10 5.43 1.79
C LYS A 5 29.56 5.38 1.67
N ARG A 6 28.90 4.26 1.99
CA ARG A 6 27.43 4.10 1.95
C ARG A 6 26.75 4.47 3.25
N ASP A 7 27.50 4.61 4.34
CA ASP A 7 26.96 5.05 5.62
C ASP A 7 26.76 6.56 5.56
N THR A 8 25.53 7.01 5.29
CA THR A 8 25.17 8.41 5.51
C THR A 8 25.28 8.66 7.01
N CYS A 9 26.47 9.09 7.45
CA CYS A 9 26.70 9.50 8.83
C CYS A 9 25.86 10.77 9.07
N TRP A 10 24.60 10.55 9.43
CA TRP A 10 23.63 11.60 9.68
C TRP A 10 24.14 12.51 10.81
N ALA A 11 24.88 11.94 11.77
CA ALA A 11 25.58 12.66 12.82
C ALA A 11 26.62 13.67 12.28
N ARG A 12 27.38 13.32 11.23
CA ARG A 12 28.25 14.30 10.54
C ARG A 12 27.47 15.35 9.75
N THR A 13 26.26 15.01 9.31
CA THR A 13 25.46 15.89 8.45
C THR A 13 24.68 16.92 9.28
N ILE A 14 24.21 16.53 10.46
CA ILE A 14 23.49 17.39 11.42
C ILE A 14 24.43 18.38 12.11
N LEU A 15 25.71 18.01 12.31
CA LEU A 15 26.76 18.89 12.85
C LEU A 15 27.41 19.81 11.81
N ARG A 16 27.12 19.62 10.51
CA ARG A 16 27.56 20.49 9.40
C ARG A 16 26.44 21.46 8.99
N LYS A 17 26.57 22.13 7.84
CA LYS A 17 25.54 23.03 7.29
C LYS A 17 24.20 22.30 7.13
N HIS A 18 23.20 22.75 7.88
CA HIS A 18 21.86 22.16 7.98
C HIS A 18 21.04 22.40 6.70
N ARG A 19 21.20 21.52 5.69
CA ARG A 19 20.48 21.60 4.39
C ARG A 19 19.38 20.55 4.24
N LYS A 20 19.15 19.72 5.25
CA LYS A 20 18.18 18.61 5.27
C LYS A 20 17.38 18.65 6.56
N SER A 21 16.17 18.11 6.54
CA SER A 21 15.37 17.88 7.75
C SER A 21 15.88 16.64 8.49
N PHE A 22 16.12 16.76 9.79
CA PHE A 22 16.44 15.65 10.68
C PHE A 22 15.28 15.40 11.65
N SER A 23 15.18 14.17 12.17
CA SER A 23 14.16 13.86 13.17
C SER A 23 14.53 14.47 14.52
N PHE A 24 13.53 14.76 15.35
CA PHE A 24 13.77 15.28 16.70
C PHE A 24 14.65 14.32 17.54
N MET A 25 14.52 13.01 17.35
CA MET A 25 15.36 12.00 18.01
C MET A 25 16.84 12.15 17.63
N GLN A 26 17.14 12.44 16.37
CA GLN A 26 18.52 12.68 15.92
C GLN A 26 19.12 13.92 16.59
N HIS A 27 18.32 14.97 16.80
CA HIS A 27 18.74 16.15 17.55
C HIS A 27 18.99 15.81 19.03
N LEU A 28 18.09 15.06 19.68
CA LEU A 28 18.25 14.65 21.08
C LEU A 28 19.51 13.84 21.31
N ILE A 29 19.79 12.86 20.45
CA ILE A 29 20.99 12.00 20.53
C ILE A 29 22.27 12.84 20.43
N ILE A 30 22.31 13.82 19.52
CA ILE A 30 23.48 14.71 19.39
C ILE A 30 23.62 15.59 20.62
N GLN A 31 22.52 16.17 21.11
CA GLN A 31 22.56 17.03 22.29
C GLN A 31 22.99 16.26 23.55
N SER A 32 22.48 15.03 23.77
CA SER A 32 22.90 14.20 24.90
C SER A 32 24.37 13.80 24.80
N SER A 33 24.85 13.47 23.59
CA SER A 33 26.26 13.12 23.36
C SER A 33 27.25 14.28 23.53
N LEU A 34 26.80 15.52 23.34
CA LEU A 34 27.67 16.71 23.45
C LEU A 34 27.67 17.32 24.85
N LEU A 35 26.62 17.07 25.63
CA LEU A 35 26.41 17.68 26.95
C LEU A 35 26.63 16.69 28.10
N ASP A 36 26.98 15.43 27.79
CA ASP A 36 27.17 14.32 28.75
C ASP A 36 26.05 14.24 29.81
N ARG A 37 24.83 14.58 29.38
CA ARG A 37 23.63 14.61 30.22
C ARG A 37 22.44 14.16 29.40
N ASP A 38 21.57 13.37 30.01
CA ASP A 38 20.28 13.04 29.44
C ASP A 38 19.36 14.24 29.52
N ILE A 39 19.11 14.86 28.36
CA ILE A 39 18.22 16.01 28.26
C ILE A 39 16.82 15.49 28.03
N SER A 40 15.95 15.71 29.00
CA SER A 40 14.53 15.40 28.84
C SER A 40 13.92 16.32 27.77
N PRO A 41 13.14 15.77 26.81
CA PRO A 41 12.38 16.57 25.85
C PRO A 41 11.48 17.62 26.52
N PHE A 42 11.02 17.33 27.74
CA PHE A 42 10.17 18.23 28.51
C PHE A 42 10.90 19.53 28.89
N ASP A 43 12.17 19.44 29.30
CA ASP A 43 12.97 20.60 29.69
C ASP A 43 13.29 21.48 28.49
N ILE A 44 13.55 20.87 27.32
CA ILE A 44 13.75 21.59 26.07
C ILE A 44 12.51 22.40 25.70
N LEU A 45 11.33 21.78 25.74
CA LEU A 45 10.07 22.47 25.42
C LEU A 45 9.78 23.61 26.39
N THR A 46 10.10 23.41 27.67
CA THR A 46 9.94 24.45 28.70
C THR A 46 10.86 25.63 28.44
N ASN A 47 12.11 25.37 28.04
CA ASN A 47 13.07 26.41 27.66
C ASN A 47 12.70 27.12 26.36
N VAL A 48 12.22 26.40 25.34
CA VAL A 48 11.76 26.99 24.07
C VAL A 48 10.59 27.95 24.30
N LYS A 49 9.66 27.61 25.20
CA LYS A 49 8.55 28.51 25.56
C LYS A 49 9.00 29.83 26.20
N ARG A 50 10.19 29.86 26.81
CA ARG A 50 10.78 31.08 27.41
C ARG A 50 11.48 31.97 26.40
N TYR A 51 11.75 31.51 25.18
CA TYR A 51 12.35 32.35 24.15
C TYR A 51 11.36 33.43 23.70
N PRO A 52 11.77 34.71 23.65
CA PRO A 52 10.90 35.77 23.17
C PRO A 52 10.53 35.50 21.71
N GLN A 53 9.24 35.38 21.45
CA GLN A 53 8.72 35.20 20.11
C GLN A 53 9.01 36.48 19.32
N LYS A 54 10.06 36.48 18.50
CA LYS A 54 10.31 37.58 17.57
C LYS A 54 9.05 37.74 16.70
N GLN A 55 8.38 38.87 16.83
CA GLN A 55 7.32 39.24 15.91
C GLN A 55 7.94 39.24 14.52
N ARG A 56 7.40 38.42 13.61
CA ARG A 56 7.76 38.50 12.20
C ARG A 56 7.24 39.84 11.71
N HIS A 57 8.11 40.82 11.61
CA HIS A 57 7.82 42.06 10.89
C HIS A 57 7.70 41.69 9.41
N VAL A 58 6.50 41.28 9.01
CA VAL A 58 6.16 41.12 7.59
C VAL A 58 5.92 42.52 7.06
N HIS A 59 6.97 43.18 6.60
CA HIS A 59 6.80 44.34 5.74
C HIS A 59 6.19 43.85 4.43
N LEU A 60 4.93 44.19 4.20
CA LEU A 60 4.32 44.10 2.89
C LEU A 60 5.08 45.08 1.99
N VAL A 61 6.01 44.55 1.19
CA VAL A 61 6.61 45.31 0.10
C VAL A 61 5.52 45.50 -0.95
N VAL A 62 4.83 46.64 -0.90
CA VAL A 62 3.87 47.04 -1.94
C VAL A 62 4.70 47.48 -3.15
N LEU A 63 4.99 46.53 -4.03
CA LEU A 63 5.58 46.84 -5.34
C LEU A 63 4.52 47.57 -6.18
N PRO A 64 4.87 48.68 -6.85
CA PRO A 64 3.95 49.35 -7.76
C PRO A 64 3.48 48.36 -8.83
N ARG A 65 2.16 48.30 -9.05
CA ARG A 65 1.54 47.48 -10.10
C ARG A 65 1.99 48.01 -11.46
N GLN A 66 3.00 47.35 -12.04
CA GLN A 66 3.46 47.66 -13.39
C GLN A 66 2.69 46.76 -14.35
N ILE A 67 1.80 47.37 -15.14
CA ILE A 67 1.04 46.67 -16.16
C ILE A 67 1.82 46.73 -17.46
N ASN A 68 2.29 45.59 -17.94
CA ASN A 68 2.91 45.46 -19.26
C ASN A 68 2.04 44.59 -20.17
N ARG A 69 1.42 45.21 -21.19
CA ARG A 69 0.49 44.52 -22.10
C ARG A 69 1.20 43.48 -22.96
N ASP A 70 2.44 43.71 -23.36
CA ASP A 70 3.20 42.78 -24.20
C ASP A 70 3.54 41.49 -23.46
N LYS A 71 3.86 41.59 -22.17
CA LYS A 71 4.08 40.42 -21.31
C LYS A 71 2.80 39.62 -21.09
N ARG A 72 1.65 40.30 -20.99
CA ARG A 72 0.34 39.64 -20.91
C ARG A 72 0.01 38.90 -22.20
N THR A 73 0.20 39.51 -23.37
CA THR A 73 -0.07 38.87 -24.66
C THR A 73 0.86 37.70 -24.91
N GLN A 74 2.14 37.83 -24.59
CA GLN A 74 3.12 36.74 -24.68
C GLN A 74 2.73 35.57 -23.76
N TRP A 75 2.30 35.84 -22.53
CA TRP A 75 1.83 34.79 -21.62
C TRP A 75 0.55 34.12 -22.13
N LEU A 76 -0.42 34.89 -22.64
CA LEU A 76 -1.64 34.33 -23.23
C LEU A 76 -1.39 33.47 -24.46
N LYS A 77 -0.40 33.83 -25.29
CA LYS A 77 0.00 33.00 -26.45
C LYS A 77 0.53 31.64 -25.98
N LEU A 78 1.44 31.64 -25.01
CA LEU A 78 2.00 30.41 -24.43
C LEU A 78 0.93 29.54 -23.76
N LEU A 79 -0.02 30.17 -23.07
CA LEU A 79 -1.14 29.44 -22.45
C LEU A 79 -2.01 28.72 -23.48
N LYS A 80 -2.27 29.33 -24.64
CA LYS A 80 -3.03 28.70 -25.72
C LYS A 80 -2.27 27.54 -26.38
N GLU A 81 -0.95 27.65 -26.50
CA GLU A 81 -0.12 26.66 -27.19
C GLU A 81 0.16 25.41 -26.35
N CYS A 82 0.49 25.55 -25.06
CA CYS A 82 0.97 24.42 -24.25
C CYS A 82 0.36 24.32 -22.83
N GLY A 83 -0.46 25.30 -22.43
CA GLY A 83 -1.10 25.34 -21.11
C GLY A 83 -0.19 25.80 -19.97
N CYS A 84 -0.78 26.13 -18.81
CA CYS A 84 -0.12 26.80 -17.67
C CYS A 84 1.17 26.12 -17.19
N LYS A 85 1.16 24.78 -17.10
CA LYS A 85 2.29 24.01 -16.56
C LYS A 85 3.47 23.96 -17.54
N HIS A 86 3.23 23.66 -18.81
CA HIS A 86 4.29 23.62 -19.81
C HIS A 86 4.84 25.01 -20.09
N ALA A 87 3.97 26.04 -20.18
CA ALA A 87 4.41 27.42 -20.34
C ALA A 87 5.45 27.78 -19.26
N ARG A 88 5.16 27.47 -17.99
CA ARG A 88 6.08 27.74 -16.87
C ARG A 88 7.41 26.98 -16.96
N LEU A 89 7.37 25.71 -17.40
CA LEU A 89 8.54 24.82 -17.41
C LEU A 89 9.44 25.00 -18.65
N HIS A 90 8.89 25.41 -19.80
CA HIS A 90 9.63 25.53 -21.05
C HIS A 90 10.04 26.98 -21.33
N GLY A 91 11.03 27.48 -20.58
CA GLY A 91 11.78 28.70 -20.93
C GLY A 91 11.10 30.05 -20.62
N SER A 92 9.82 30.08 -20.27
CA SER A 92 9.12 31.34 -19.93
C SER A 92 9.07 31.65 -18.42
N GLN A 93 9.93 31.01 -17.63
CA GLN A 93 9.98 31.20 -16.17
C GLN A 93 10.25 32.68 -15.79
N GLY A 94 11.10 33.39 -16.54
CA GLY A 94 11.35 34.81 -16.33
C GLY A 94 10.11 35.68 -16.56
N LEU A 95 9.33 35.38 -17.60
CA LEU A 95 8.06 36.06 -17.90
C LEU A 95 7.04 35.82 -16.80
N TYR A 96 6.90 34.56 -16.35
CA TYR A 96 6.04 34.19 -15.24
C TYR A 96 6.44 34.91 -13.95
N MET A 97 7.73 34.92 -13.60
CA MET A 97 8.23 35.57 -12.39
C MET A 97 8.02 37.08 -12.42
N TRP A 98 8.17 37.72 -13.57
CA TRP A 98 7.88 39.14 -13.73
C TRP A 98 6.39 39.43 -13.50
N LEU A 99 5.50 38.69 -14.17
CA LEU A 99 4.04 38.85 -14.01
C LEU A 99 3.60 38.52 -12.58
N TYR A 100 4.22 37.55 -11.92
CA TYR A 100 3.91 37.20 -10.54
C TYR A 100 4.26 38.33 -9.56
N ARG A 101 5.35 39.07 -9.80
CA ARG A 101 5.81 40.16 -8.93
C ARG A 101 5.05 41.47 -9.17
N HIS A 102 4.68 41.75 -10.41
CA HIS A 102 4.15 43.06 -10.82
C HIS A 102 2.65 43.05 -11.15
N ASP A 103 2.08 41.89 -11.48
CA ASP A 103 0.73 41.74 -12.02
C ASP A 103 0.05 40.43 -11.57
N TYR A 104 0.18 40.15 -10.27
CA TYR A 104 -0.21 38.90 -9.63
C TYR A 104 -1.68 38.54 -9.85
N GLU A 105 -2.59 39.49 -9.58
CA GLU A 105 -4.05 39.27 -9.65
C GLU A 105 -4.48 38.83 -11.05
N TRP A 106 -3.95 39.50 -12.08
CA TRP A 106 -4.24 39.15 -13.47
C TRP A 106 -3.72 37.75 -13.82
N LEU A 107 -2.47 37.46 -13.43
CA LEU A 107 -1.82 36.18 -13.72
C LEU A 107 -2.57 35.01 -13.06
N MET A 108 -2.96 35.14 -11.79
CA MET A 108 -3.71 34.10 -11.08
C MET A 108 -5.10 33.88 -11.68
N LYS A 109 -5.82 34.96 -12.01
CA LYS A 109 -7.14 34.88 -12.64
C LYS A 109 -7.08 34.17 -14.00
N ILE A 110 -6.09 34.51 -14.83
CA ILE A 110 -5.91 33.89 -16.14
C ILE A 110 -5.46 32.44 -15.99
N ASN A 111 -4.48 32.13 -15.13
CA ASN A 111 -4.02 30.75 -14.97
C ASN A 111 -5.11 29.82 -14.45
N ARG A 112 -5.98 30.30 -13.56
CA ARG A 112 -7.17 29.54 -13.09
C ARG A 112 -8.14 29.26 -14.23
N ARG A 113 -8.32 30.20 -15.17
CA ARG A 113 -9.20 30.01 -16.34
C ARG A 113 -8.66 28.98 -17.33
N TYR A 114 -7.34 28.88 -17.46
CA TYR A 114 -6.65 27.93 -18.36
C TYR A 114 -6.11 26.70 -17.61
N GLU A 115 -6.62 26.42 -16.41
CA GLU A 115 -6.30 25.23 -15.65
C GLU A 115 -7.05 24.03 -16.26
N HIS A 116 -6.40 23.33 -17.19
CA HIS A 116 -6.92 22.06 -17.68
C HIS A 116 -6.69 20.97 -16.62
N PRO A 117 -7.72 20.17 -16.26
CA PRO A 117 -7.50 18.98 -15.46
C PRO A 117 -6.58 18.05 -16.25
N ILE A 118 -5.36 17.84 -15.75
CA ILE A 118 -4.41 16.92 -16.36
C ILE A 118 -4.99 15.52 -16.16
N MET A 119 -5.64 14.97 -17.19
CA MET A 119 -5.99 13.56 -17.23
C MET A 119 -4.70 12.77 -17.38
N TYR A 120 -4.15 12.33 -16.24
CA TYR A 120 -2.98 11.46 -16.23
C TYR A 120 -3.41 10.04 -16.63
N GLU A 121 -3.24 9.71 -17.90
CA GLU A 121 -3.29 8.31 -18.35
C GLU A 121 -1.93 7.66 -18.07
N ASP A 122 -1.84 6.88 -17.00
CA ASP A 122 -0.65 6.07 -16.72
C ASP A 122 -0.54 4.91 -17.72
N ARG A 123 0.03 5.19 -18.90
CA ARG A 123 0.27 4.17 -19.95
C ARG A 123 1.46 3.25 -19.65
N ARG A 124 2.12 3.38 -18.49
CA ARG A 124 3.29 2.54 -18.14
C ARG A 124 2.94 1.07 -17.98
N VAL A 125 1.68 0.77 -17.64
CA VAL A 125 1.22 -0.58 -17.37
C VAL A 125 -0.02 -0.89 -18.20
N ASP A 126 0.11 -1.85 -19.11
CA ASP A 126 -1.03 -2.50 -19.75
C ASP A 126 -1.73 -3.42 -18.72
N TRP A 127 -2.70 -2.85 -18.02
CA TRP A 127 -3.47 -3.54 -16.99
C TRP A 127 -4.22 -4.76 -17.52
N PRO A 128 -4.95 -4.71 -18.66
CA PRO A 128 -5.59 -5.89 -19.23
C PRO A 128 -4.62 -7.04 -19.52
N LYS A 129 -3.45 -6.76 -20.11
CA LYS A 129 -2.44 -7.78 -20.37
C LYS A 129 -1.87 -8.36 -19.07
N ARG A 130 -1.63 -7.50 -18.07
CA ARG A 130 -1.16 -7.92 -16.76
C ARG A 130 -2.18 -8.81 -16.05
N ASP A 131 -3.46 -8.45 -16.08
CA ASP A 131 -4.53 -9.21 -15.44
C ASP A 131 -4.63 -10.63 -16.04
N ARG A 132 -4.64 -10.74 -17.38
CA ARG A 132 -4.63 -12.05 -18.06
C ARG A 132 -3.39 -12.88 -17.72
N SER A 133 -2.22 -12.26 -17.66
CA SER A 133 -0.97 -12.94 -17.30
C SER A 133 -1.00 -13.47 -15.85
N LEU A 134 -1.52 -12.67 -14.92
CA LEU A 134 -1.66 -13.06 -13.52
C LEU A 134 -2.61 -14.24 -13.36
N VAL A 135 -3.78 -14.20 -13.99
CA VAL A 135 -4.75 -15.30 -13.93
C VAL A 135 -4.17 -16.60 -14.46
N ARG A 136 -3.44 -16.57 -15.59
CA ARG A 136 -2.78 -17.78 -16.12
C ARG A 136 -1.80 -18.39 -15.11
N ARG A 137 -0.98 -17.56 -14.47
CA ARG A 137 -0.04 -18.01 -13.43
C ARG A 137 -0.76 -18.55 -12.20
N LEU A 138 -1.88 -17.93 -11.81
CA LEU A 138 -2.71 -18.41 -10.71
C LEU A 138 -3.38 -19.76 -11.02
N CYS A 139 -3.85 -19.97 -12.26
CA CYS A 139 -4.38 -21.26 -12.69
C CYS A 139 -3.32 -22.37 -12.60
N GLN A 140 -2.12 -22.11 -13.09
CA GLN A 140 -1.00 -23.06 -13.01
C GLN A 140 -0.62 -23.37 -11.56
N LEU A 141 -0.55 -22.34 -10.71
CA LEU A 141 -0.27 -22.52 -9.29
C LEU A 141 -1.35 -23.36 -8.60
N ARG A 142 -2.62 -23.13 -8.91
CA ARG A 142 -3.73 -23.91 -8.36
C ARG A 142 -3.62 -25.39 -8.75
N GLN A 143 -3.38 -25.67 -10.03
CA GLN A 143 -3.19 -27.05 -10.52
C GLN A 143 -2.02 -27.74 -9.80
N ALA A 144 -0.91 -27.03 -9.61
CA ALA A 144 0.22 -27.56 -8.83
C ALA A 144 -0.16 -27.82 -7.36
N CYS A 145 -0.95 -26.95 -6.73
CA CYS A 145 -1.42 -27.19 -5.37
C CYS A 145 -2.40 -28.36 -5.26
N GLU A 146 -3.22 -28.61 -6.29
CA GLU A 146 -4.14 -29.76 -6.36
C GLU A 146 -3.41 -31.10 -6.46
N GLN A 147 -2.17 -31.13 -6.99
CA GLN A 147 -1.34 -32.34 -7.02
C GLN A 147 -0.78 -32.74 -5.64
N TYR A 148 -0.76 -31.81 -4.68
CA TYR A 148 -0.24 -32.05 -3.34
C TYR A 148 -1.38 -32.02 -2.31
N ASP A 149 -1.77 -33.21 -1.83
CA ASP A 149 -2.86 -33.37 -0.87
C ASP A 149 -2.65 -32.58 0.43
N TYR A 150 -1.40 -32.45 0.87
CA TYR A 150 -1.03 -31.74 2.11
C TYR A 150 -0.69 -30.26 1.89
N SER A 151 -1.10 -29.68 0.77
CA SER A 151 -0.87 -28.26 0.48
C SER A 151 -1.52 -27.35 1.53
N PRO A 152 -0.85 -26.25 1.94
CA PRO A 152 -1.44 -25.24 2.81
C PRO A 152 -2.75 -24.66 2.25
N ARG A 153 -3.53 -24.01 3.12
CA ARG A 153 -4.78 -23.35 2.70
C ARG A 153 -4.53 -22.36 1.58
N MET A 154 -5.24 -22.56 0.47
CA MET A 154 -5.17 -21.72 -0.72
C MET A 154 -5.96 -20.41 -0.52
N THR A 155 -5.43 -19.53 0.33
CA THR A 155 -6.00 -18.17 0.51
C THR A 155 -5.57 -17.24 -0.61
N SER A 156 -6.30 -16.12 -0.77
CA SER A 156 -5.91 -15.06 -1.70
C SER A 156 -4.50 -14.55 -1.44
N THR A 157 -4.14 -14.35 -0.17
CA THR A 157 -2.81 -13.91 0.26
C THR A 157 -1.75 -14.97 0.00
N PHE A 158 -2.04 -16.26 0.23
CA PHE A 158 -1.13 -17.37 -0.10
C PHE A 158 -0.86 -17.46 -1.60
N LEU A 159 -1.90 -17.40 -2.43
CA LEU A 159 -1.77 -17.50 -3.89
C LEU A 159 -0.95 -16.32 -4.45
N LEU A 160 -1.21 -15.11 -3.97
CA LEU A 160 -0.46 -13.92 -4.37
C LEU A 160 1.00 -13.96 -3.88
N SER A 161 1.24 -14.37 -2.62
CA SER A 161 2.59 -14.43 -2.05
C SER A 161 3.46 -15.44 -2.79
N LYS A 162 2.91 -16.59 -3.21
CA LYS A 162 3.61 -17.57 -4.05
C LYS A 162 4.04 -17.00 -5.41
N LEU A 163 3.31 -16.03 -5.95
CA LEU A 163 3.70 -15.32 -7.17
C LEU A 163 4.68 -14.15 -6.93
N LYS A 164 5.18 -13.99 -5.69
CA LYS A 164 5.98 -12.85 -5.22
C LYS A 164 5.24 -11.51 -5.31
N ILE A 165 3.91 -11.56 -5.20
CA ILE A 165 3.03 -10.40 -5.19
C ILE A 165 2.57 -10.25 -3.74
N GLY A 166 2.95 -9.15 -3.09
CA GLY A 166 2.45 -8.82 -1.75
C GLY A 166 0.93 -8.62 -1.74
N ALA A 167 0.36 -8.43 -0.56
CA ALA A 167 -1.06 -8.10 -0.43
C ALA A 167 -1.42 -6.89 -1.32
N MET A 168 -2.44 -7.06 -2.16
CA MET A 168 -2.92 -6.02 -3.05
C MET A 168 -4.03 -5.23 -2.35
N PRO A 169 -3.94 -3.88 -2.24
CA PRO A 169 -5.03 -3.08 -1.73
C PRO A 169 -6.24 -3.16 -2.66
N GLU A 170 -7.44 -3.07 -2.11
CA GLU A 170 -8.68 -3.29 -2.88
C GLU A 170 -8.81 -2.36 -4.10
N ARG A 171 -8.29 -1.13 -3.99
CA ARG A 171 -8.23 -0.15 -5.08
C ARG A 171 -7.51 -0.67 -6.33
N LYS A 172 -6.52 -1.56 -6.19
CA LYS A 172 -5.78 -2.13 -7.33
C LYS A 172 -6.58 -3.19 -8.07
N PHE A 173 -7.51 -3.87 -7.41
CA PHE A 173 -8.37 -4.84 -8.09
C PHE A 173 -9.35 -4.20 -9.08
N ARG A 174 -9.59 -2.87 -8.99
CA ARG A 174 -10.31 -2.13 -10.05
C ARG A 174 -9.66 -2.28 -11.42
N TYR A 175 -8.32 -2.43 -11.46
CA TYR A 175 -7.56 -2.65 -12.69
C TYR A 175 -7.31 -4.14 -13.00
N LEU A 176 -7.69 -5.04 -12.10
CA LEU A 176 -7.44 -6.49 -12.20
C LEU A 176 -8.73 -7.30 -11.91
N PRO A 177 -9.81 -7.08 -12.68
CA PRO A 177 -11.11 -7.71 -12.42
C PRO A 177 -11.06 -9.24 -12.54
N LEU A 178 -10.32 -9.80 -13.50
CA LEU A 178 -10.23 -11.24 -13.68
C LEU A 178 -9.48 -11.89 -12.52
N THR A 179 -8.39 -11.28 -12.07
CA THR A 179 -7.67 -11.72 -10.87
C THR A 179 -8.57 -11.66 -9.64
N LYS A 180 -9.36 -10.59 -9.46
CA LYS A 180 -10.32 -10.48 -8.34
C LYS A 180 -11.32 -11.63 -8.35
N GLN A 181 -11.92 -11.92 -9.51
CA GLN A 181 -12.90 -12.99 -9.67
C GLN A 181 -12.27 -14.37 -9.43
N PHE A 182 -11.06 -14.60 -9.95
CA PHE A 182 -10.32 -15.84 -9.72
C PHE A 182 -10.10 -16.07 -8.22
N LEU A 183 -9.55 -15.08 -7.51
CA LEU A 183 -9.29 -15.20 -6.08
C LEU A 183 -10.59 -15.39 -5.29
N ALA A 184 -11.65 -14.67 -5.64
CA ALA A 184 -12.96 -14.84 -4.99
C ALA A 184 -13.53 -16.25 -5.19
N LYS A 185 -13.34 -16.86 -6.37
CA LYS A 185 -13.86 -18.20 -6.69
C LYS A 185 -13.03 -19.30 -6.04
N TYR A 186 -11.70 -19.22 -6.16
CA TYR A 186 -10.79 -20.33 -5.84
C TYR A 186 -10.07 -20.21 -4.49
N SER A 187 -10.23 -19.09 -3.77
CA SER A 187 -9.70 -19.03 -2.40
C SER A 187 -10.52 -19.90 -1.45
N GLU A 188 -9.82 -20.73 -0.69
CA GLU A 188 -10.42 -21.61 0.32
C GLU A 188 -10.80 -20.82 1.58
N SER A 189 -12.04 -21.02 2.02
CA SER A 189 -12.46 -20.68 3.38
C SER A 189 -11.81 -21.60 4.43
N VAL A 190 -11.93 -21.24 5.71
CA VAL A 190 -11.50 -22.12 6.82
C VAL A 190 -12.20 -23.48 6.73
N ALA A 191 -13.51 -23.47 6.52
CA ALA A 191 -14.32 -24.68 6.45
C ALA A 191 -13.92 -25.59 5.28
N GLN A 192 -13.78 -25.02 4.08
CA GLN A 192 -13.34 -25.77 2.89
C GLN A 192 -11.98 -26.42 3.10
N TYR A 193 -11.04 -25.70 3.72
CA TYR A 193 -9.71 -26.25 4.01
C TYR A 193 -9.75 -27.40 5.03
N GLN A 194 -10.57 -27.26 6.10
CA GLN A 194 -10.76 -28.32 7.07
C GLN A 194 -11.38 -29.57 6.42
N ILE A 195 -12.41 -29.40 5.59
CA ILE A 195 -13.06 -30.48 4.84
C ILE A 195 -12.08 -31.17 3.89
N ARG A 196 -11.25 -30.41 3.16
CA ARG A 196 -10.21 -30.99 2.29
C ARG A 196 -9.23 -31.85 3.09
N ARG A 197 -8.74 -31.37 4.24
CA ARG A 197 -7.83 -32.15 5.09
C ARG A 197 -8.47 -33.43 5.62
N LEU A 198 -9.74 -33.36 6.05
CA LEU A 198 -10.51 -34.53 6.47
C LEU A 198 -10.69 -35.53 5.32
N SER A 199 -11.03 -35.03 4.14
CA SER A 199 -11.21 -35.85 2.93
C SER A 199 -9.92 -36.57 2.54
N ASN A 200 -8.79 -35.86 2.52
CA ASN A 200 -7.49 -36.43 2.17
C ASN A 200 -7.08 -37.50 3.18
N GLN A 201 -7.30 -37.26 4.48
CA GLN A 201 -7.04 -38.26 5.51
C GLN A 201 -7.95 -39.48 5.38
N TYR A 202 -9.23 -39.28 5.08
CA TYR A 202 -10.18 -40.37 4.85
C TYR A 202 -9.75 -41.24 3.67
N ILE A 203 -9.42 -40.62 2.53
CA ILE A 203 -8.94 -41.33 1.33
C ILE A 203 -7.65 -42.10 1.64
N SER A 204 -6.70 -41.47 2.35
CA SER A 204 -5.46 -42.14 2.75
C SER A 204 -5.70 -43.38 3.62
N LEU A 205 -6.62 -43.31 4.59
CA LEU A 205 -6.95 -44.45 5.46
C LEU A 205 -7.66 -45.56 4.68
N TYR A 206 -8.59 -45.17 3.80
CA TYR A 206 -9.31 -46.09 2.93
C TYR A 206 -8.35 -46.86 2.01
N LEU A 207 -7.41 -46.17 1.35
CA LEU A 207 -6.40 -46.79 0.48
C LEU A 207 -5.44 -47.73 1.25
N GLN A 208 -5.23 -47.49 2.54
CA GLN A 208 -4.40 -48.33 3.41
C GLN A 208 -5.18 -49.48 4.06
N ASN A 209 -6.48 -49.64 3.77
CA ASN A 209 -7.39 -50.60 4.42
C ASN A 209 -7.41 -50.48 5.96
N ILE A 210 -7.26 -49.26 6.47
CA ILE A 210 -7.28 -48.98 7.90
C ILE A 210 -8.69 -48.59 8.30
N GLN A 211 -9.18 -49.14 9.42
CA GLN A 211 -10.47 -48.76 10.00
C GLN A 211 -10.57 -47.25 10.24
N ILE A 212 -11.66 -46.66 9.76
CA ILE A 212 -11.88 -45.22 9.74
C ILE A 212 -12.61 -44.83 11.03
N GLU A 213 -11.84 -44.36 12.00
CA GLU A 213 -12.37 -43.88 13.28
C GLU A 213 -12.25 -42.35 13.39
N ARG A 214 -13.22 -41.71 14.06
CA ARG A 214 -13.30 -40.25 14.21
C ARG A 214 -12.01 -39.63 14.74
N TRP A 215 -11.48 -40.16 15.84
CA TRP A 215 -10.26 -39.64 16.46
C TRP A 215 -9.04 -39.77 15.55
N ARG A 216 -9.00 -40.82 14.71
CA ARG A 216 -7.90 -41.09 13.76
C ARG A 216 -7.93 -40.11 12.60
N LEU A 217 -9.12 -39.79 12.09
CA LEU A 217 -9.31 -38.73 11.11
C LEU A 217 -8.86 -37.37 11.65
N LEU A 218 -9.28 -37.01 12.87
CA LEU A 218 -8.88 -35.75 13.49
C LEU A 218 -7.36 -35.65 13.70
N ARG A 219 -6.75 -36.70 14.25
CA ARG A 219 -5.31 -36.75 14.49
C ARG A 219 -4.51 -36.69 13.18
N GLY A 220 -4.85 -37.53 12.21
CA GLY A 220 -4.14 -37.58 10.92
C GLY A 220 -4.35 -36.34 10.07
N SER A 221 -5.55 -35.76 10.11
CA SER A 221 -5.82 -34.48 9.46
C SER A 221 -5.23 -33.30 10.21
N GLY A 222 -4.74 -33.44 11.45
CA GLY A 222 -4.19 -32.37 12.30
C GLY A 222 -5.22 -31.31 12.71
N LEU A 223 -6.43 -31.75 13.04
CA LEU A 223 -7.56 -30.93 13.50
C LEU A 223 -7.98 -31.34 14.91
N SER A 224 -8.61 -30.42 15.64
CA SER A 224 -9.23 -30.69 16.94
C SER A 224 -10.73 -30.41 16.90
N GLU A 225 -11.49 -31.10 17.72
CA GLU A 225 -12.96 -31.05 17.76
C GLU A 225 -13.48 -29.63 18.06
N GLU A 226 -12.76 -28.89 18.90
CA GLU A 226 -13.08 -27.53 19.35
C GLU A 226 -12.84 -26.48 18.25
N ARG A 227 -11.88 -26.73 17.35
CA ARG A 227 -11.48 -25.80 16.29
C ARG A 227 -12.20 -26.05 14.97
N LEU A 228 -13.03 -27.08 14.89
CA LEU A 228 -13.83 -27.35 13.70
C LEU A 228 -14.89 -26.27 13.50
N THR A 229 -14.98 -25.80 12.26
CA THR A 229 -16.11 -24.99 11.83
C THR A 229 -17.39 -25.84 11.81
N PRO A 230 -18.59 -25.23 11.98
CA PRO A 230 -19.85 -25.98 11.97
C PRO A 230 -20.02 -26.86 10.73
N LEU A 231 -19.67 -26.33 9.56
CA LEU A 231 -19.73 -27.07 8.30
C LEU A 231 -18.76 -28.26 8.28
N ALA A 232 -17.52 -28.08 8.76
CA ALA A 232 -16.55 -29.18 8.82
C ALA A 232 -16.92 -30.23 9.87
N ARG A 233 -17.57 -29.84 10.97
CA ARG A 233 -18.10 -30.75 11.99
C ARG A 233 -19.23 -31.61 11.42
N CYS A 234 -20.17 -31.00 10.70
CA CYS A 234 -21.23 -31.72 10.02
C CYS A 234 -20.68 -32.68 8.95
N PHE A 235 -19.64 -32.26 8.22
CA PHE A 235 -18.97 -33.14 7.28
C PHE A 235 -18.32 -34.35 8.00
N LEU A 236 -17.63 -34.11 9.12
CA LEU A 236 -17.02 -35.17 9.92
C LEU A 236 -18.07 -36.16 10.44
N THR A 237 -19.18 -35.70 11.01
CA THR A 237 -20.27 -36.59 11.47
C THR A 237 -20.90 -37.36 10.31
N GLY A 238 -21.06 -36.72 9.15
CA GLY A 238 -21.60 -37.38 7.95
C GLY A 238 -20.73 -38.55 7.49
N ILE A 239 -19.40 -38.38 7.46
CA ILE A 239 -18.48 -39.44 7.00
C ILE A 239 -18.21 -40.53 8.07
N THR A 240 -18.40 -40.27 9.36
CA THR A 240 -18.18 -41.26 10.42
C THR A 240 -19.44 -41.97 10.89
N GLU A 241 -20.55 -41.26 10.97
CA GLU A 241 -21.81 -41.72 11.59
C GLU A 241 -22.95 -41.83 10.59
N GLY A 242 -22.78 -41.34 9.35
CA GLY A 242 -23.83 -41.33 8.33
C GLY A 242 -24.91 -40.24 8.53
N ILE A 243 -24.72 -39.34 9.49
CA ILE A 243 -25.69 -38.30 9.86
C ILE A 243 -25.33 -36.98 9.17
N TRP A 244 -26.16 -36.56 8.22
CA TRP A 244 -26.03 -35.29 7.50
C TRP A 244 -27.03 -34.27 8.05
N ALA A 245 -26.55 -33.33 8.86
CA ALA A 245 -27.35 -32.22 9.35
C ALA A 245 -27.33 -31.05 8.35
N ILE A 246 -28.47 -30.37 8.18
CA ILE A 246 -28.52 -29.13 7.39
C ILE A 246 -27.94 -28.02 8.27
N THR A 247 -26.74 -27.55 7.93
CA THR A 247 -26.13 -26.38 8.58
C THR A 247 -26.21 -25.19 7.64
N ASP A 248 -26.66 -24.04 8.15
CA ASP A 248 -26.75 -22.81 7.36
C ASP A 248 -25.35 -22.38 6.88
N LEU A 249 -25.16 -22.42 5.55
CA LEU A 249 -23.91 -22.05 4.86
C LEU A 249 -23.52 -20.57 5.03
N SER A 250 -24.35 -19.76 5.68
CA SER A 250 -24.16 -18.31 5.86
C SER A 250 -23.03 -17.93 6.82
N THR A 251 -22.53 -18.86 7.64
CA THR A 251 -21.49 -18.58 8.65
C THR A 251 -20.05 -18.59 8.13
N SER A 252 -19.79 -18.99 6.89
CA SER A 252 -18.45 -18.92 6.30
C SER A 252 -18.28 -17.64 5.48
N GLN A 253 -18.27 -16.48 6.16
CA GLN A 253 -17.83 -15.25 5.53
C GLN A 253 -16.39 -15.45 5.04
N LYS A 254 -16.22 -15.46 3.71
CA LYS A 254 -14.91 -15.22 3.09
C LYS A 254 -14.45 -13.86 3.60
N MET A 255 -13.50 -13.87 4.55
CA MET A 255 -12.87 -12.65 5.05
C MET A 255 -12.45 -11.78 3.86
N ARG A 256 -12.95 -10.54 3.85
CA ARG A 256 -12.56 -9.48 2.93
C ARG A 256 -11.07 -9.17 3.05
#